data_AF-A0A8D3X0B5-F1
#
_entry.id   AF-A0A8D3X0B5-F1
#
_cell.length_a   1.000
_cell.length_b   1.000
_cell.length_c   1.000
_cell.angle_alpha   90.00
_cell.angle_beta   90.00
_cell.angle_gamma   90.00
#
_symmetry.space_group_name_H-M   'P 1'
#
loop_
_entity.id
_entity.type
_entity.pdbx_description
1 polymer ?
#
loop_
_entity_poly.entity_id
_entity_poly.type
_entity_poly.pdbx_seq_one_letter_code
_entity_poly.pdbx_strand_id
1 'polypeptide(L)' 'MKSNLSKVFEVLEGEIPEDFISIGNDPGGNEILLGVSGEYQGKVYFWIHDIEPEDEMDNMFILADSFTGFFNNLYESG' A
#
# COMPACT_ATOMS: atom_id res chain seq x y z
N MET A 1 7.10 -10.32 -14.87
CA MET A 1 8.51 -10.24 -14.44
C MET A 1 8.49 -10.27 -12.91
N LYS A 2 9.29 -11.10 -12.22
CA LYS A 2 9.36 -11.01 -10.75
C LYS A 2 10.06 -9.69 -10.41
N SER A 3 9.34 -8.76 -9.81
CA SER A 3 9.92 -7.53 -9.26
C SER A 3 10.52 -7.83 -7.89
N ASN A 4 11.42 -6.98 -7.41
CA ASN A 4 11.90 -6.99 -6.04
C ASN A 4 11.56 -5.63 -5.40
N LEU A 5 11.64 -5.55 -4.08
CA LEU A 5 11.24 -4.34 -3.36
C LEU A 5 11.99 -3.10 -3.86
N SER A 6 13.30 -3.19 -4.14
CA SER A 6 14.09 -2.07 -4.64
C SER A 6 13.56 -1.52 -5.97
N LYS A 7 13.23 -2.39 -6.92
CA LYS A 7 12.67 -1.97 -8.21
C LYS A 7 11.28 -1.36 -8.07
N VAL A 8 10.45 -1.89 -7.17
CA VAL A 8 9.12 -1.30 -6.90
C VAL A 8 9.28 0.08 -6.29
N PHE A 9 10.20 0.22 -5.34
CA PHE A 9 10.50 1.51 -4.70
C PHE A 9 10.98 2.55 -5.71
N GLU A 10 11.90 2.19 -6.61
CA GLU A 10 12.36 3.08 -7.69
C GLU A 10 11.23 3.48 -8.66
N VAL A 11 10.25 2.61 -8.91
CA VAL A 11 9.14 2.90 -9.83
C VAL A 11 8.09 3.80 -9.19
N LEU A 12 7.86 3.66 -7.89
CA LEU A 12 6.85 4.40 -7.13
C LEU A 12 7.43 5.64 -6.42
N GLU A 13 8.72 5.90 -6.58
CA GLU A 13 9.39 7.04 -5.95
C GLU A 13 8.73 8.36 -6.37
N GLY A 14 8.17 9.08 -5.39
CA GLY A 14 7.45 10.34 -5.62
C GLY A 14 5.96 10.19 -5.96
N GLU A 15 5.46 8.96 -6.18
CA GLU A 15 4.05 8.67 -6.43
C GLU A 15 3.28 8.30 -5.15
N ILE A 16 3.98 7.72 -4.17
CA ILE A 16 3.43 7.36 -2.86
C ILE A 16 4.16 8.14 -1.73
N PRO A 17 3.51 8.38 -0.58
CA PRO A 17 4.14 9.13 0.51
C PRO A 17 5.31 8.37 1.14
N GLU A 18 6.31 9.09 1.66
CA GLU A 18 7.58 8.54 2.17
C GLU A 18 7.42 7.56 3.35
N ASP A 19 6.32 7.66 4.10
CA ASP A 19 6.02 6.79 5.23
C ASP A 19 5.50 5.39 4.83
N PHE A 20 5.43 5.09 3.52
CA PHE A 20 4.84 3.87 2.99
C PHE A 20 5.77 3.08 2.07
N ILE A 21 5.56 1.77 2.04
CA ILE A 21 6.13 0.87 1.03
C ILE A 21 5.04 0.01 0.40
N SER A 22 5.18 -0.32 -0.88
CA SER A 22 4.35 -1.35 -1.48
C SER A 22 4.73 -2.76 -0.98
N ILE A 23 3.71 -3.54 -0.65
CA ILE A 23 3.82 -4.94 -0.23
C ILE A 23 3.06 -5.91 -1.16
N GLY A 24 2.44 -5.40 -2.22
CA GLY A 24 1.72 -6.19 -3.21
C GLY A 24 0.99 -5.30 -4.21
N ASN A 25 0.75 -5.81 -5.42
CA ASN A 25 0.14 -5.05 -6.50
C ASN A 25 -0.85 -5.89 -7.30
N ASP A 26 -1.74 -5.24 -8.04
CA ASP A 26 -2.58 -5.88 -9.04
C ASP A 26 -2.11 -5.57 -10.49
N PRO A 27 -2.66 -6.25 -11.52
CA PRO A 27 -2.30 -5.97 -12.92
C PRO A 27 -2.77 -4.60 -13.45
N GLY A 28 -3.65 -3.91 -12.73
CA GLY A 28 -4.12 -2.56 -13.06
C GLY A 28 -3.17 -1.47 -12.58
N GLY A 29 -2.16 -1.81 -11.77
CA GLY A 29 -1.20 -0.85 -11.21
C GLY A 29 -1.60 -0.32 -9.84
N ASN A 30 -2.65 -0.86 -9.21
CA ASN A 30 -2.97 -0.53 -7.83
C ASN A 30 -2.02 -1.26 -6.88
N GLU A 31 -1.76 -0.64 -5.73
CA GLU A 31 -0.78 -1.10 -4.75
C GLU A 31 -1.44 -1.32 -3.38
N ILE A 32 -0.94 -2.31 -2.65
CA ILE A 32 -1.18 -2.49 -1.22
C ILE A 32 0.02 -1.85 -0.51
N LEU A 33 -0.23 -0.79 0.24
CA LEU A 33 0.78 -0.03 0.94
C LEU A 33 0.80 -0.37 2.43
N LEU A 34 1.99 -0.55 3.00
CA LEU A 34 2.24 -0.69 4.43
C LEU A 34 2.88 0.59 4.95
N GLY A 35 2.27 1.21 5.96
CA GLY A 35 2.89 2.30 6.71
C GLY A 35 4.04 1.77 7.57
N VAL A 36 5.22 2.36 7.43
CA VAL A 36 6.46 1.91 8.12
C VAL A 36 6.94 2.86 9.21
N SER A 37 6.37 4.06 9.28
CA SER A 37 6.76 5.12 10.22
C SER A 37 5.56 5.99 10.65
N GLY A 38 5.81 6.84 11.65
CA GLY A 38 4.85 7.85 12.10
C GLY A 38 3.53 7.28 12.62
N GLU A 39 2.44 8.01 12.35
CA GLU A 39 1.07 7.63 12.74
C GLU A 39 0.48 6.50 11.87
N TYR A 40 1.14 6.18 10.77
CA TYR A 40 0.73 5.15 9.82
C TYR A 40 1.38 3.80 10.11
N GLN A 41 2.35 3.74 11.03
CA GLN A 41 3.13 2.54 11.29
C GLN A 41 2.24 1.32 11.56
N GLY A 42 2.38 0.32 10.71
CA GLY A 42 1.64 -0.94 10.76
C GLY A 42 0.29 -0.92 10.06
N LYS A 43 -0.28 0.24 9.71
CA LYS A 43 -1.54 0.32 8.97
C LYS A 43 -1.34 -0.10 7.51
N VAL A 44 -2.38 -0.67 6.91
CA VAL A 44 -2.38 -1.18 5.54
C VAL A 44 -3.43 -0.45 4.72
N TYR A 45 -3.04 0.03 3.54
CA TYR A 45 -3.88 0.80 2.64
C TYR A 45 -3.93 0.16 1.24
N PHE A 46 -5.02 0.39 0.53
CA PHE A 46 -5.15 0.17 -0.90
C PHE A 46 -5.01 1.50 -1.61
N TRP A 47 -4.00 1.62 -2.46
CA TRP A 47 -3.74 2.81 -3.25
C TRP A 47 -4.21 2.60 -4.69
N ILE A 48 -5.05 3.52 -5.17
CA ILE A 48 -5.62 3.47 -6.51
C ILE A 48 -4.90 4.50 -7.38
N HIS A 49 -4.00 4.01 -8.24
CA HIS A 49 -3.18 4.84 -9.13
C HIS A 49 -4.01 5.73 -10.06
N ASP A 50 -5.17 5.25 -10.50
CA ASP A 50 -6.01 5.97 -11.48
C ASP A 50 -6.84 7.12 -10.90
N ILE A 51 -6.77 7.35 -9.58
CA ILE A 51 -7.45 8.46 -8.91
C ILE A 51 -6.45 9.58 -8.66
N GLU A 52 -6.70 10.74 -9.27
CA GLU A 52 -5.99 11.97 -8.97
C GLU A 52 -6.39 12.46 -7.57
N PRO A 53 -5.46 12.55 -6.61
CA PRO A 53 -5.75 13.03 -5.27
C PRO A 53 -5.95 14.56 -5.24
N GLU A 54 -6.92 15.06 -4.46
CA GLU A 54 -6.95 16.49 -4.10
C GLU A 54 -5.95 16.77 -2.95
N ASP A 55 -5.90 15.86 -1.98
CA ASP A 55 -4.90 15.75 -0.91
C ASP A 55 -4.10 14.44 -1.02
N GLU A 56 -2.85 14.45 -0.54
CA GLU A 56 -1.81 13.39 -0.71
C GLU A 56 -2.29 11.94 -0.53
N MET A 57 -3.30 11.68 0.30
CA MET A 57 -3.80 10.34 0.61
C MET A 57 -5.24 10.07 0.14
N ASP A 58 -5.87 10.93 -0.66
CA ASP A 58 -7.27 10.77 -1.09
C ASP A 58 -7.52 9.52 -1.94
N ASN A 59 -6.47 9.03 -2.61
CA ASN A 59 -6.49 7.79 -3.37
C ASN A 59 -6.05 6.56 -2.53
N MET A 60 -5.85 6.73 -1.22
CA MET A 60 -5.46 5.68 -0.27
C MET A 60 -6.62 5.29 0.65
N PHE A 61 -7.08 4.04 0.53
CA PHE A 61 -8.20 3.49 1.29
C PHE A 61 -7.71 2.52 2.36
N ILE A 62 -8.09 2.71 3.62
CA ILE A 62 -7.63 1.81 4.68
C ILE A 62 -8.19 0.40 4.51
N LEU A 63 -7.31 -0.60 4.55
CA LEU A 63 -7.64 -2.02 4.56
C LEU A 63 -7.59 -2.61 5.97
N ALA A 64 -6.63 -2.16 6.79
CA ALA A 64 -6.50 -2.61 8.18
C ALA A 64 -5.68 -1.61 9.03
N ASP A 65 -6.01 -1.54 10.32
CA ASP A 65 -5.26 -0.73 11.30
C ASP A 65 -3.94 -1.40 11.74
N SER A 66 -3.68 -2.64 11.32
CA SER A 66 -2.41 -3.33 11.60
C SER A 66 -2.09 -4.39 10.55
N PHE A 67 -0.79 -4.62 10.31
CA PHE A 67 -0.30 -5.65 9.39
C PHE A 67 -0.75 -7.05 9.82
N THR A 68 -0.71 -7.36 11.11
CA THR A 68 -1.23 -8.62 11.66
C THR A 68 -2.74 -8.75 11.42
N GLY A 69 -3.50 -7.66 11.60
CA GLY A 69 -4.92 -7.63 11.31
C GLY A 69 -5.21 -7.91 9.84
N PHE A 70 -4.46 -7.29 8.92
CA PHE A 70 -4.55 -7.57 7.49
C PHE A 70 -4.28 -9.07 7.19
N PHE A 71 -3.17 -9.62 7.69
CA PHE A 71 -2.80 -11.01 7.46
C PHE A 71 -3.82 -12.01 8.00
N ASN A 72 -4.39 -11.76 9.18
CA ASN A 72 -5.38 -12.64 9.79
C ASN A 72 -6.70 -12.68 9.01
N ASN A 73 -7.00 -11.66 8.20
CA ASN A 73 -8.22 -11.57 7.40
C ASN A 73 -7.99 -11.85 5.91
N LEU A 74 -6.78 -12.25 5.51
CA LEU A 74 -6.45 -12.49 4.10
C LEU A 74 -7.23 -13.66 3.49
N TYR A 75 -7.65 -14.60 4.32
CA TYR A 75 -8.45 -15.76 3.95
C TYR A 75 -9.65 -15.85 4.89
N GLU A 76 -10.82 -16.21 4.36
CA GLU A 76 -11.92 -16.64 5.22
C GLU A 76 -11.44 -17.85 6.03
N SER A 77 -11.79 -17.86 7.32
CA SER A 77 -11.74 -19.09 8.11
C SER A 77 -12.79 -20.00 7.47
N GLY A 78 -12.34 -21.00 6.70
CA GLY A 78 -13.17 -21.79 5.79
C GLY A 78 -14.39 -22.49 6.41
#